data_AF-X1CKH5-F1
#
_entry.id   AF-X1CKH5-F1
#
_cell.length_a   1.000
_cell.length_b   1.000
_cell.length_c   1.000
_cell.angle_alpha   90.00
_cell.angle_beta   90.00
_cell.angle_gamma   90.00
#
_symmetry.space_group_name_H-M   'P 1'
#
loop_
_entity.id
_entity.type
_entity.pdbx_description
1 polymer ?
#
loop_
_entity_poly.entity_id
_entity_poly.type
_entity_poly.pdbx_seq_one_letter_code
_entity_poly.pdbx_strand_id
1 'polypeptide(L)'
;MTGDEYEKLANAFNHMLDGLQAAQEKLRQANKQLDDKIAELSERNIELFKANKIKSEFLANISHEFRTPLNAILGFAEILREKPDTLKKEKGRRYAENIIAGGKNLLNMINDLLDLAKTEAGKMKLHIEKTSVPQLCKALVASFSALTKKKKIKVKLQFDNDIPPLSTDASKV
;
A
#
# COMPACT_ATOMS: atom_id res chain seq x y z
N MET A 1 -16.53 80.71 -19.77
CA MET A 1 -15.66 79.62 -20.25
C MET A 1 -15.15 78.71 -19.13
N THR A 2 -15.11 79.15 -17.86
CA THR A 2 -14.56 78.35 -16.73
C THR A 2 -15.46 77.23 -16.21
N GLY A 3 -16.79 77.36 -16.24
CA GLY A 3 -17.71 76.35 -15.66
C GLY A 3 -17.64 74.96 -16.32
N ASP A 4 -17.48 74.91 -17.65
CA ASP A 4 -17.45 73.66 -18.42
C ASP A 4 -16.13 72.87 -18.20
N GLU A 5 -15.03 73.56 -17.89
CA GLU A 5 -13.75 72.92 -17.55
C GLU A 5 -13.77 72.31 -16.13
N TYR A 6 -14.40 72.98 -15.17
CA TYR A 6 -14.61 72.43 -13.83
C TYR A 6 -15.55 71.22 -13.83
N GLU A 7 -16.59 71.23 -14.66
CA GLU A 7 -17.53 70.12 -14.78
C GLU A 7 -16.89 68.89 -15.45
N LYS A 8 -16.08 69.10 -16.49
CA LYS A 8 -15.26 68.03 -17.11
C LYS A 8 -14.25 67.44 -16.13
N LEU A 9 -13.59 68.28 -15.33
CA LEU A 9 -12.64 67.81 -14.31
C LEU A 9 -13.34 67.01 -13.20
N ALA A 10 -14.48 67.49 -12.71
CA ALA A 10 -15.27 66.78 -11.69
C ALA A 10 -15.76 65.41 -12.20
N ASN A 11 -16.24 65.33 -13.45
CA ASN A 11 -16.66 64.09 -14.07
C ASN A 11 -15.48 63.11 -14.26
N ALA A 12 -14.32 63.59 -14.69
CA ALA A 12 -13.11 62.77 -14.79
C ALA A 12 -12.65 62.23 -13.43
N PHE A 13 -12.72 63.05 -12.38
CA PHE A 13 -12.36 62.65 -11.02
C PHE A 13 -13.32 61.61 -10.45
N ASN A 14 -14.63 61.78 -10.67
CA ASN A 14 -15.65 60.80 -10.28
C ASN A 14 -15.44 59.46 -10.99
N HIS A 15 -15.18 59.46 -12.30
CA HIS A 15 -14.86 58.23 -13.04
C HIS A 15 -13.59 57.55 -12.55
N MET A 16 -12.56 58.32 -12.16
CA MET A 16 -11.35 57.76 -11.57
C MET A 16 -11.60 57.14 -10.19
N LEU A 17 -12.44 57.78 -9.35
CA LEU A 17 -12.84 57.25 -8.05
C LEU A 17 -13.62 55.94 -8.18
N ASP A 18 -14.57 55.88 -9.12
CA ASP A 18 -15.33 54.66 -9.43
C ASP A 18 -14.40 53.54 -9.90
N GLY A 19 -13.43 53.87 -10.77
CA GLY A 19 -12.42 52.93 -11.25
C GLY A 19 -11.52 52.39 -10.13
N LEU A 20 -11.08 53.25 -9.21
CA LEU A 20 -10.27 52.87 -8.05
C LEU A 20 -11.06 51.98 -7.09
N GLN A 21 -12.34 52.29 -6.81
CA GLN A 21 -13.19 51.44 -5.99
C GLN A 21 -13.41 50.06 -6.62
N ALA A 22 -13.69 50.01 -7.93
CA ALA A 22 -13.86 48.76 -8.65
C ALA A 22 -12.56 47.93 -8.66
N ALA A 23 -11.40 48.57 -8.80
CA ALA A 23 -10.11 47.90 -8.73
C ALA A 23 -9.82 47.36 -7.32
N GLN A 24 -10.12 48.14 -6.27
CA GLN A 24 -9.96 47.73 -4.88
C GLN A 24 -10.84 46.51 -4.56
N GLU A 25 -12.09 46.49 -5.03
CA GLU A 25 -13.00 45.37 -4.81
C GLU A 25 -12.53 44.12 -5.55
N LYS A 26 -12.07 44.24 -6.80
CA LYS A 26 -11.44 43.12 -7.53
C LYS A 26 -10.21 42.57 -6.80
N LEU A 27 -9.36 43.46 -6.27
CA LEU A 27 -8.18 43.05 -5.51
C LEU A 27 -8.57 42.29 -4.24
N ARG A 28 -9.59 42.77 -3.54
CA ARG A 28 -10.13 42.10 -2.34
C ARG A 28 -10.68 40.71 -2.66
N GLN A 29 -11.42 40.57 -3.76
CA GLN A 29 -11.94 39.28 -4.20
C GLN A 29 -10.82 38.32 -4.62
N ALA A 30 -9.82 38.81 -5.36
CA ALA A 30 -8.67 38.02 -5.76
C ALA A 30 -7.85 37.53 -4.54
N ASN A 31 -7.62 38.41 -3.55
CA ASN A 31 -6.94 38.03 -2.30
C ASN A 31 -7.71 36.93 -1.56
N LYS A 32 -9.04 37.07 -1.45
CA LYS A 32 -9.86 36.02 -0.82
C LYS A 32 -9.76 34.68 -1.55
N GLN A 33 -9.85 34.69 -2.88
CA GLN A 33 -9.68 33.46 -3.67
C GLN A 33 -8.29 32.85 -3.51
N LEU A 34 -7.26 33.69 -3.38
CA LEU A 34 -5.90 33.24 -3.13
C LEU A 34 -5.79 32.55 -1.77
N ASP A 35 -6.36 33.14 -0.73
CA ASP A 35 -6.38 32.56 0.62
C ASP A 35 -7.09 31.20 0.66
N ASP A 36 -8.26 31.11 0.01
CA ASP A 36 -9.02 29.85 -0.11
C ASP A 36 -8.19 28.78 -0.84
N LYS A 37 -7.46 29.17 -1.91
CA LYS A 37 -6.60 28.24 -2.68
C LYS A 37 -5.37 27.81 -1.88
N ILE A 38 -4.79 28.70 -1.08
CA ILE A 38 -3.67 28.38 -0.20
C ILE A 38 -4.11 27.37 0.86
N ALA A 39 -5.30 27.54 1.44
CA ALA A 39 -5.85 26.59 2.40
C ALA A 39 -6.06 25.21 1.77
N GLU A 40 -6.67 25.14 0.59
CA GLU A 40 -6.87 23.89 -0.16
C GLU A 40 -5.53 23.20 -0.49
N LEU A 41 -4.54 23.96 -0.99
CA LEU A 41 -3.22 23.41 -1.33
C LEU A 41 -2.46 22.94 -0.10
N SER A 42 -2.60 23.62 1.03
CA SER A 42 -2.00 23.22 2.30
C SER A 42 -2.58 21.87 2.77
N GLU A 43 -3.90 21.73 2.74
CA GLU A 43 -4.58 20.48 3.09
C GLU A 43 -4.14 19.32 2.18
N ARG A 44 -4.12 19.54 0.85
CA ARG A 44 -3.63 18.56 -0.11
C ARG A 44 -2.16 18.19 0.10
N ASN A 45 -1.30 19.16 0.43
CA ASN A 45 0.10 18.87 0.75
C ASN A 45 0.24 17.99 2.00
N ILE A 46 -0.58 18.24 3.03
CA ILE A 46 -0.59 17.40 4.24
C ILE A 46 -1.02 15.97 3.89
N GLU A 47 -2.06 15.79 3.08
CA GLU A 47 -2.50 14.47 2.60
C GLU A 47 -1.40 13.75 1.82
N LEU A 48 -0.78 14.45 0.86
CA LEU A 48 0.32 13.91 0.05
C LEU A 48 1.53 13.53 0.90
N PHE A 49 1.89 14.37 1.88
CA PHE A 49 2.99 14.08 2.78
C PHE A 49 2.72 12.82 3.61
N LYS A 50 1.50 12.67 4.15
CA LYS A 50 1.09 11.46 4.88
C LYS A 50 1.15 10.23 3.98
N ALA A 51 0.62 10.30 2.76
CA ALA A 51 0.66 9.20 1.80
C ALA A 51 2.10 8.81 1.43
N ASN A 52 2.97 9.81 1.18
CA ASN A 52 4.37 9.56 0.85
C ASN A 52 5.15 8.96 2.02
N LYS A 53 4.86 9.40 3.26
CA LYS A 53 5.43 8.81 4.47
C LYS A 53 5.05 7.34 4.61
N ILE A 54 3.76 7.00 4.46
CA ILE A 54 3.27 5.61 4.49
C ILE A 54 3.94 4.78 3.40
N LYS A 55 4.04 5.29 2.17
CA LYS A 55 4.73 4.62 1.07
C LYS A 55 6.20 4.35 1.40
N SER A 56 6.89 5.34 1.98
CA SER A 56 8.30 5.21 2.34
C SER A 56 8.52 4.18 3.45
N GLU A 57 7.70 4.21 4.50
CA GLU A 57 7.72 3.22 5.58
C GLU A 57 7.42 1.81 5.06
N PHE A 58 6.44 1.66 4.17
CA PHE A 58 6.12 0.39 3.53
C PHE A 58 7.31 -0.16 2.73
N LEU A 59 7.92 0.65 1.87
CA LEU A 59 9.08 0.22 1.08
C LEU A 59 10.30 -0.13 1.96
N ALA A 60 10.52 0.62 3.03
CA ALA A 60 11.57 0.32 4.00
C ALA A 60 11.33 -1.04 4.66
N ASN A 61 10.10 -1.29 5.14
CA ASN A 61 9.72 -2.55 5.77
C ASN A 61 9.90 -3.73 4.81
N ILE A 62 9.41 -3.63 3.56
CA ILE A 62 9.59 -4.67 2.54
C ILE A 62 11.09 -4.94 2.26
N SER A 63 11.90 -3.89 2.17
CA SER A 63 13.35 -4.05 1.98
C SER A 63 14.00 -4.82 3.13
N HIS A 64 13.63 -4.52 4.38
CA HIS A 64 14.09 -5.27 5.55
C HIS A 64 13.60 -6.72 5.56
N GLU A 65 12.33 -6.94 5.24
CA GLU A 65 11.74 -8.27 5.17
C GLU A 65 12.37 -9.13 4.06
N PHE A 66 12.82 -8.55 2.94
CA PHE A 66 13.51 -9.26 1.88
C PHE A 66 14.96 -9.63 2.26
N ARG A 67 15.65 -8.75 2.98
CA ARG A 67 17.04 -8.98 3.41
C ARG A 67 17.19 -10.23 4.27
N THR A 68 16.24 -10.50 5.16
CA THR A 68 16.28 -11.65 6.07
C THR A 68 16.31 -13.01 5.36
N PRO A 69 15.33 -13.39 4.52
CA PRO A 69 15.35 -14.65 3.78
C PRO A 69 16.50 -14.70 2.78
N LEU A 70 16.86 -13.58 2.14
CA LEU A 70 18.00 -13.53 1.22
C LEU A 70 19.33 -13.84 1.94
N ASN A 71 19.58 -13.22 3.10
CA ASN A 71 20.77 -13.48 3.91
C ASN A 71 20.81 -14.92 4.41
N ALA A 72 19.66 -15.50 4.76
CA ALA A 72 19.56 -16.91 5.13
C ALA A 72 19.96 -17.82 3.95
N ILE A 73 19.43 -17.56 2.74
CA ILE A 73 19.77 -18.31 1.52
C ILE A 73 21.28 -18.23 1.24
N LEU A 74 21.84 -17.01 1.22
CA LEU A 74 23.24 -16.78 0.93
C LEU A 74 24.15 -17.48 1.95
N GLY A 75 23.87 -17.32 3.25
CA GLY A 75 24.67 -17.95 4.31
C GLY A 75 24.65 -19.48 4.25
N PHE A 76 23.49 -20.10 4.01
CA PHE A 76 23.45 -21.56 3.84
C PHE A 76 24.13 -22.03 2.56
N ALA A 77 24.03 -21.26 1.46
CA ALA A 77 24.72 -21.56 0.22
C ALA A 77 26.25 -21.45 0.35
N GLU A 78 26.75 -20.44 1.06
CA GLU A 78 28.18 -20.28 1.37
C GLU A 78 28.71 -21.45 2.20
N ILE A 79 27.99 -21.87 3.24
CA ILE A 79 28.37 -23.03 4.06
C ILE A 79 28.44 -24.31 3.22
N LEU A 80 27.48 -24.52 2.31
CA LEU A 80 27.49 -25.65 1.39
C LEU A 80 28.69 -25.59 0.42
N ARG A 81 29.05 -24.39 -0.05
CA ARG A 81 30.18 -24.16 -0.96
C ARG A 81 31.54 -24.40 -0.30
N GLU A 82 31.72 -23.99 0.95
CA GLU A 82 33.02 -24.09 1.64
C GLU A 82 33.34 -25.48 2.19
N LYS A 83 32.33 -26.32 2.44
CA LYS A 83 32.50 -27.63 3.09
C LYS A 83 31.87 -28.81 2.34
N PRO A 84 32.05 -28.94 1.01
CA PRO A 84 31.38 -29.97 0.22
C PRO A 84 31.69 -31.39 0.71
N ASP A 85 32.95 -31.66 1.07
CA ASP A 85 33.43 -33.01 1.41
C ASP A 85 33.41 -33.34 2.92
N THR A 86 33.20 -32.34 3.78
CA THR A 86 33.17 -32.52 5.25
C THR A 86 31.77 -32.44 5.84
N LEU A 87 30.76 -32.10 5.03
CA LEU A 87 29.37 -32.08 5.46
C LEU A 87 28.78 -33.49 5.46
N LYS A 88 28.46 -33.99 6.66
CA LYS A 88 27.58 -35.17 6.81
C LYS A 88 26.32 -34.98 5.96
N LYS A 89 25.92 -36.00 5.21
CA LYS A 89 24.78 -35.99 4.26
C LYS A 89 23.51 -35.36 4.84
N GLU A 90 23.18 -35.63 6.11
CA GLU A 90 22.03 -35.00 6.80
C GLU A 90 22.16 -33.49 7.00
N LYS A 91 23.36 -32.97 7.33
CA LYS A 91 23.57 -31.53 7.51
C LYS A 91 23.44 -30.79 6.18
N GLY A 92 24.00 -31.35 5.11
CA GLY A 92 23.86 -30.79 3.75
C GLY A 92 22.39 -30.72 3.31
N ARG A 93 21.63 -31.80 3.55
CA ARG A 93 20.18 -31.83 3.28
C ARG A 93 19.44 -30.74 4.06
N ARG A 94 19.73 -30.57 5.36
CA ARG A 94 19.09 -29.54 6.19
C ARG A 94 19.37 -28.11 5.71
N TYR A 95 20.58 -27.84 5.22
CA TYR A 95 20.90 -26.52 4.65
C TYR A 95 20.18 -26.28 3.33
N ALA A 96 20.10 -27.29 2.45
CA ALA A 96 19.29 -27.21 1.24
C ALA A 96 17.80 -26.96 1.54
N GLU A 97 17.25 -27.63 2.56
CA GLU A 97 15.87 -27.41 3.03
C GLU A 97 15.66 -25.96 3.51
N ASN A 98 16.63 -25.38 4.23
CA ASN A 98 16.57 -23.98 4.66
C ASN A 98 16.65 -22.99 3.48
N ILE A 99 17.49 -23.27 2.47
CA ILE A 99 17.58 -22.45 1.25
C ILE A 99 16.24 -22.46 0.51
N ILE A 100 15.65 -23.63 0.32
CA ILE A 100 14.34 -23.77 -0.34
C ILE A 100 13.26 -23.03 0.45
N ALA A 101 13.26 -23.13 1.77
CA ALA A 101 12.31 -22.40 2.62
C ALA A 101 12.48 -20.88 2.48
N GLY A 102 13.72 -20.38 2.51
CA GLY A 102 14.01 -18.95 2.28
C GLY A 102 13.52 -18.47 0.90
N GLY A 103 13.77 -19.25 -0.14
CA GLY A 103 13.34 -18.92 -1.50
C GLY A 103 11.83 -18.88 -1.66
N LYS A 104 11.11 -19.85 -1.05
CA LYS A 104 9.64 -19.84 -1.01
C LYS A 104 9.08 -18.63 -0.28
N ASN A 105 9.68 -18.26 0.85
CA ASN A 105 9.26 -17.06 1.60
C ASN A 105 9.42 -15.80 0.75
N LEU A 106 10.56 -15.63 0.07
CA LEU A 106 10.81 -14.48 -0.79
C LEU A 106 9.82 -14.44 -1.98
N LEU A 107 9.54 -15.59 -2.60
CA LEU A 107 8.56 -15.68 -3.69
C LEU A 107 7.16 -15.26 -3.23
N ASN A 108 6.72 -15.69 -2.04
CA ASN A 108 5.45 -15.28 -1.48
C ASN A 108 5.40 -13.76 -1.26
N MET A 109 6.45 -13.18 -0.67
CA MET A 109 6.51 -11.72 -0.48
C MET A 109 6.48 -10.95 -1.80
N ILE A 110 7.10 -11.47 -2.86
CA ILE A 110 7.02 -10.87 -4.21
C ILE A 110 5.58 -10.94 -4.75
N ASN A 111 4.90 -12.07 -4.57
CA ASN A 111 3.50 -12.22 -4.99
C ASN A 111 2.58 -11.28 -4.22
N ASP A 112 2.77 -11.13 -2.91
CA ASP A 112 2.01 -10.20 -2.07
C ASP A 112 2.18 -8.75 -2.56
N LEU A 113 3.41 -8.36 -2.91
CA LEU A 113 3.70 -7.04 -3.48
C LEU A 113 3.02 -6.84 -4.85
N LEU A 114 3.05 -7.85 -5.72
CA LEU A 114 2.39 -7.80 -7.03
C LEU A 114 0.87 -7.70 -6.90
N ASP A 115 0.28 -8.39 -5.93
CA ASP A 115 -1.15 -8.37 -5.69
C ASP A 115 -1.59 -7.03 -5.09
N LEU A 116 -0.80 -6.44 -4.20
CA LEU A 116 -1.01 -5.06 -3.75
C LEU A 116 -0.99 -4.08 -4.93
N ALA A 117 0.03 -4.16 -5.80
CA ALA A 117 0.13 -3.28 -6.96
C ALA A 117 -1.05 -3.43 -7.94
N LYS A 118 -1.55 -4.66 -8.14
CA LYS A 118 -2.76 -4.90 -8.94
C LYS A 118 -4.00 -4.30 -8.30
N THR A 119 -4.10 -4.38 -6.98
CA THR A 119 -5.23 -3.84 -6.21
C THR A 119 -5.27 -2.32 -6.31
N GLU A 120 -4.13 -1.65 -6.08
CA GLU A 120 -4.03 -0.19 -6.21
C GLU A 120 -4.30 0.31 -7.63
N ALA A 121 -3.93 -0.46 -8.66
CA ALA A 121 -4.22 -0.13 -10.04
C ALA A 121 -5.68 -0.45 -10.47
N GLY A 122 -6.51 -1.00 -9.57
CA GLY A 122 -7.86 -1.47 -9.90
C GLY A 122 -7.89 -2.65 -10.88
N LYS A 123 -6.77 -3.37 -11.04
CA LYS A 123 -6.57 -4.46 -12.01
C LYS A 123 -6.67 -5.86 -11.39
N MET A 124 -7.01 -5.96 -10.11
CA MET A 124 -7.19 -7.25 -9.45
C MET A 124 -8.42 -7.96 -10.05
N LYS A 125 -8.20 -9.12 -10.67
CA LYS A 125 -9.28 -9.97 -11.19
C LYS A 125 -9.62 -11.04 -10.15
N LEU A 126 -10.81 -10.94 -9.56
CA LEU A 126 -11.34 -11.98 -8.67
C LEU A 126 -11.87 -13.16 -9.50
N HIS A 127 -11.47 -14.37 -9.13
CA HIS A 127 -11.96 -15.60 -9.74
C HIS A 127 -12.98 -16.22 -8.79
N ILE A 128 -14.21 -15.72 -8.85
CA ILE A 128 -15.30 -16.17 -7.98
C ILE A 128 -15.77 -17.56 -8.41
N GLU A 129 -15.65 -18.53 -7.51
CA GLU A 129 -16.13 -19.89 -7.71
C GLU A 129 -16.91 -20.42 -6.50
N LYS A 130 -17.72 -21.46 -6.71
CA LYS A 130 -18.44 -22.13 -5.61
C LYS A 130 -17.45 -22.96 -4.81
N THR A 131 -17.10 -22.48 -3.62
CA THR A 131 -16.10 -23.09 -2.74
C THR A 131 -16.77 -23.80 -1.56
N SER A 132 -16.32 -25.02 -1.27
CA SER A 132 -16.76 -25.78 -0.09
C SER A 132 -16.05 -25.28 1.17
N VAL A 133 -16.79 -24.65 2.09
CA VAL A 133 -16.25 -24.14 3.37
C VAL A 133 -15.54 -25.23 4.18
N PRO A 134 -16.10 -26.46 4.34
CA PRO A 134 -15.39 -27.53 5.04
C PRO A 134 -14.05 -27.92 4.40
N GLN A 135 -13.96 -27.91 3.06
CA GLN A 135 -12.71 -28.25 2.36
C GLN A 135 -11.66 -27.15 2.56
N LEU A 136 -12.07 -25.88 2.44
CA LEU A 136 -11.21 -24.73 2.65
C LEU A 136 -10.61 -24.73 4.07
N CYS A 137 -11.45 -24.89 5.10
CA CYS A 137 -11.00 -24.96 6.48
C CYS A 137 -10.09 -26.16 6.76
N LYS A 138 -10.35 -27.33 6.14
CA LYS A 138 -9.47 -28.50 6.26
C LYS A 138 -8.10 -28.25 5.64
N ALA A 139 -8.05 -27.63 4.46
CA ALA A 139 -6.79 -27.27 3.81
C ALA A 139 -5.99 -26.28 4.67
N LEU A 140 -6.66 -25.31 5.27
CA LEU A 140 -6.07 -24.32 6.17
C LEU A 140 -5.53 -24.96 7.45
N VAL A 141 -6.24 -25.91 8.07
CA VAL A 141 -5.72 -26.67 9.23
C VAL A 141 -4.52 -27.55 8.83
N ALA A 142 -4.53 -28.11 7.62
CA ALA A 142 -3.41 -28.91 7.12
C ALA A 142 -2.13 -28.08 6.95
N SER A 143 -2.23 -26.83 6.49
CA SER A 143 -1.07 -25.96 6.27
C SER A 143 -0.30 -25.63 7.56
N PHE A 144 -1.01 -25.45 8.69
CA PHE A 144 -0.38 -25.20 10.00
C PHE A 144 -0.16 -26.47 10.84
N SER A 145 -0.44 -27.66 10.31
CA SER A 145 -0.38 -28.93 11.06
C SER A 145 0.99 -29.23 11.67
N ALA A 146 2.08 -28.83 11.00
CA ALA A 146 3.43 -28.99 11.52
C ALA A 146 3.68 -28.10 12.76
N LEU A 147 3.15 -26.87 12.74
CA LEU A 147 3.28 -25.91 13.84
C LEU A 147 2.43 -26.34 15.04
N THR A 148 1.20 -26.79 14.80
CA THR A 148 0.29 -27.25 15.87
C THR A 148 0.80 -28.50 16.54
N LYS A 149 1.37 -29.47 15.79
CA LYS A 149 2.07 -30.63 16.37
C LYS A 149 3.27 -30.23 17.22
N LYS A 150 4.12 -29.31 16.72
CA LYS A 150 5.30 -28.83 17.46
C LYS A 150 4.92 -28.15 18.78
N LYS A 151 3.84 -27.36 18.78
CA LYS A 151 3.33 -26.65 19.96
C LYS A 151 2.33 -27.46 20.79
N LYS A 152 2.05 -28.73 20.44
CA LYS A 152 1.04 -29.60 21.09
C LYS A 152 -0.36 -28.96 21.17
N ILE A 153 -0.75 -28.19 20.16
CA ILE A 153 -2.05 -27.53 20.06
C ILE A 153 -3.01 -28.46 19.31
N LYS A 154 -4.19 -28.71 19.88
CA LYS A 154 -5.30 -29.40 19.18
C LYS A 154 -6.21 -28.38 18.52
N VAL A 155 -6.44 -28.54 17.22
CA VAL A 155 -7.41 -27.75 16.45
C VAL A 155 -8.60 -28.65 16.14
N LYS A 156 -9.80 -28.24 16.52
CA LYS A 156 -11.05 -28.94 16.23
C LYS A 156 -11.86 -28.10 15.26
N LEU A 157 -12.26 -28.70 14.15
CA LEU A 157 -13.20 -28.09 13.21
C LEU A 157 -14.60 -28.61 13.52
N GLN A 158 -15.58 -27.70 13.60
CA GLN A 158 -17.00 -28.02 13.72
C GLN A 158 -17.75 -27.31 12.60
N PHE A 159 -18.59 -28.05 11.90
CA PHE A 159 -19.39 -27.60 10.78
C PHE A 159 -20.78 -28.20 10.93
N ASP A 160 -21.81 -27.45 10.56
CA ASP A 160 -23.14 -28.02 10.32
C ASP A 160 -23.13 -28.82 9.01
N ASN A 161 -23.97 -29.84 8.92
CA ASN A 161 -24.02 -30.72 7.75
C ASN A 161 -24.55 -30.02 6.49
N ASP A 162 -25.24 -28.90 6.64
CA ASP A 162 -25.99 -28.24 5.56
C ASP A 162 -25.42 -26.86 5.18
N ILE A 163 -24.10 -26.68 5.36
CA ILE A 163 -23.44 -25.43 4.99
C ILE A 163 -23.45 -25.28 3.46
N PRO A 164 -24.11 -24.23 2.92
CA PRO A 164 -24.11 -24.00 1.48
C PRO A 164 -22.71 -23.62 0.98
N PRO A 165 -22.37 -23.92 -0.29
CA PRO A 165 -21.12 -23.48 -0.88
C PRO A 165 -21.06 -21.95 -0.95
N LEU A 166 -19.91 -21.39 -0.60
CA LEU A 166 -19.65 -19.95 -0.63
C LEU A 166 -19.18 -19.55 -2.03
N SER A 167 -19.74 -18.49 -2.61
CA SER A 167 -19.21 -17.89 -3.84
C SER A 167 -18.08 -16.93 -3.47
N THR A 168 -16.84 -17.39 -3.63
CA THR A 168 -15.63 -16.63 -3.27
C THR A 168 -14.46 -17.00 -4.17
N ASP A 169 -13.39 -16.23 -4.12
CA ASP A 169 -12.11 -16.59 -4.71
C ASP A 169 -11.28 -17.37 -3.68
N ALA A 170 -11.22 -18.70 -3.80
CA ALA A 170 -10.57 -19.58 -2.83
C ALA A 170 -9.07 -19.30 -2.66
N SER A 171 -8.42 -18.66 -3.65
CA SER A 171 -7.00 -18.31 -3.58
C SER A 171 -6.71 -17.06 -2.74
N LYS A 172 -7.78 -16.32 -2.37
CA LYS A 172 -7.73 -15.06 -1.62
C LYS A 172 -8.35 -15.15 -0.22
N VAL A 173 -8.81 -16.34 0.19
CA VAL A 173 -9.39 -16.61 1.52
C VAL A 173 -8.39 -17.30 2.43
#